data_AF-A0A812XA05-F1
#
_entry.id   AF-A0A812XA05-F1
#
_cell.length_a   1.000
_cell.length_b   1.000
_cell.length_c   1.000
_cell.angle_alpha   90.00
_cell.angle_beta   90.00
_cell.angle_gamma   90.00
#
_symmetry.space_group_name_H-M   'P 1'
#
loop_
_entity.id
_entity.type
_entity.pdbx_description
1 polymer ?
#
loop_
_entity_poly.entity_id
_entity_poly.type
_entity_poly.pdbx_seq_one_letter_code
_entity_poly.pdbx_strand_id
1 'polypeptide(L)'
;MNLFTRDILVAKILGVICACGSSLAVGPEGPMIHIGAAAGVLVLGQCRRIDWLRREAATYLSPRFFVHVFGASCLSLGTVLLWQQLWQHTGQYSPLFQVFLGPNCSYSEFIYYISCGMIGLICGLLGCLFNRVVLEMNFMRQRLRSQGWRRVFTVEIVLIAVLSSSITTIMPATGVCRESTIQRAFMDSNQCIAGEWADQIFQGRENFQEKAKMVPSAGLFGVQYNPDACPTAIFNDTHMQPCNLEKLGFKFPSHVPERERYFYCCDFDDIDSFHRGQVYSFVDPRAPLKLDEAFWPVFGCEPAPGNISIPMYRPMAALAFVPGRITVKNLFTRGSPNMIPTNAMLAFLPLYFILAAITSGAAVPSGLVVPMMIIGGCVGRLVGNLLTQMFRDAWTCPAGWTPEYSLLLRCISGIDAVGM
;
A
#
# COMPACT_ATOMS: atom_id res chain seq x y z
N MET A 1 -19.87 -24.56 -30.03
CA MET A 1 -18.58 -23.89 -29.81
C MET A 1 -17.77 -24.72 -28.83
N ASN A 2 -16.64 -25.30 -29.27
CA ASN A 2 -15.73 -26.01 -28.37
C ASN A 2 -14.96 -24.96 -27.55
N LEU A 3 -15.47 -24.65 -26.35
CA LEU A 3 -14.92 -23.62 -25.46
C LEU A 3 -13.52 -23.98 -24.91
N PHE A 4 -13.15 -25.26 -24.98
CA PHE A 4 -11.95 -25.83 -24.38
C PHE A 4 -11.07 -26.55 -25.42
N THR A 5 -10.56 -25.82 -26.41
CA THR A 5 -9.53 -26.33 -27.33
C THR A 5 -8.13 -25.92 -26.87
N ARG A 6 -7.11 -26.66 -27.32
CA ARG A 6 -5.70 -26.34 -27.04
C ARG A 6 -5.31 -24.97 -27.58
N ASP A 7 -5.80 -24.61 -28.76
CA ASP A 7 -5.51 -23.32 -29.39
C ASP A 7 -6.08 -22.15 -28.58
N ILE A 8 -7.31 -22.28 -28.05
CA ILE A 8 -7.92 -21.26 -27.18
C ILE A 8 -7.14 -21.12 -25.87
N LEU A 9 -6.65 -22.23 -25.32
CA LEU A 9 -5.83 -22.22 -24.11
C LEU A 9 -4.53 -21.42 -24.32
N VAL A 10 -3.78 -21.75 -25.38
CA VAL A 10 -2.53 -21.05 -25.71
C VAL A 10 -2.79 -19.57 -26.00
N ALA A 11 -3.82 -19.26 -26.80
CA ALA A 11 -4.20 -17.88 -27.11
C ALA A 11 -4.60 -17.09 -25.86
N LYS A 12 -5.31 -17.70 -24.91
CA LYS A 12 -5.66 -17.05 -23.63
C LYS A 12 -4.44 -16.81 -22.76
N ILE A 13 -3.53 -17.77 -22.62
CA ILE A 13 -2.31 -17.61 -21.81
C ILE A 13 -1.47 -16.45 -22.35
N LEU A 14 -1.14 -16.47 -23.64
CA LEU A 14 -0.35 -15.41 -24.27
C LEU A 14 -1.08 -14.06 -24.24
N GLY A 15 -2.39 -14.07 -24.51
CA GLY A 15 -3.21 -12.87 -24.49
C GLY A 15 -3.24 -12.19 -23.11
N VAL A 16 -3.35 -12.96 -22.02
CA VAL A 16 -3.36 -12.42 -20.65
C VAL A 16 -2.00 -11.84 -20.28
N ILE A 17 -0.90 -12.51 -20.64
CA ILE A 17 0.45 -12.03 -20.38
C ILE A 17 0.65 -10.67 -21.06
N CYS A 18 0.32 -10.57 -22.35
CA CYS A 18 0.42 -9.31 -23.08
C CYS A 18 -0.53 -8.23 -22.52
N ALA A 19 -1.76 -8.61 -22.14
CA ALA A 19 -2.74 -7.69 -21.58
C ALA A 19 -2.25 -7.06 -20.27
N CYS A 20 -1.80 -7.89 -19.32
CA CYS A 20 -1.27 -7.43 -18.04
C CYS A 20 0.03 -6.64 -18.17
N GLY A 21 0.84 -6.92 -19.21
CA GLY A 21 2.05 -6.14 -19.50
C GLY A 21 1.79 -4.79 -20.19
N SER A 22 0.62 -4.59 -20.79
CA SER A 22 0.29 -3.41 -21.62
C SER A 22 -0.27 -2.20 -20.86
N SER A 23 -0.11 -2.15 -19.53
CA SER A 23 -0.64 -1.08 -18.66
C SER A 23 -2.16 -0.87 -18.78
N LEU A 24 -2.91 -1.86 -19.27
CA LEU A 24 -4.37 -1.83 -19.28
C LEU A 24 -4.88 -2.02 -17.85
N ALA A 25 -6.01 -1.39 -17.51
CA ALA A 25 -6.72 -1.61 -16.25
C ALA A 25 -7.40 -3.00 -16.25
N VAL A 26 -6.59 -4.06 -16.13
CA VAL A 26 -7.01 -5.47 -16.21
C VAL A 26 -6.22 -6.34 -15.21
N GLY A 27 -6.84 -7.41 -14.73
CA GLY A 27 -6.18 -8.44 -13.91
C GLY A 27 -6.20 -9.82 -14.57
N PRO A 28 -5.28 -10.74 -14.23
CA PRO A 28 -5.26 -12.09 -14.79
C PRO A 28 -6.21 -13.07 -14.08
N GLU A 29 -6.84 -12.69 -12.96
CA GLU A 29 -7.57 -13.61 -12.06
C GLU A 29 -8.73 -14.32 -12.76
N GLY A 30 -9.55 -13.59 -13.53
CA GLY A 30 -10.67 -14.18 -14.27
C GLY A 30 -10.20 -15.17 -15.33
N PRO A 31 -9.26 -14.80 -16.22
CA PRO A 31 -8.67 -15.71 -17.19
C PRO A 31 -7.99 -16.94 -16.57
N MET A 32 -7.35 -16.81 -15.40
CA MET A 32 -6.72 -17.96 -14.70
C MET A 32 -7.74 -19.04 -14.34
N ILE A 33 -8.96 -18.68 -13.94
CA ILE A 33 -10.04 -19.65 -13.65
C ILE A 33 -10.40 -20.43 -14.93
N HIS A 34 -10.53 -19.73 -16.06
CA HIS A 34 -10.80 -20.38 -17.35
C HIS A 34 -9.65 -21.27 -17.83
N ILE A 35 -8.41 -20.82 -17.66
CA ILE A 35 -7.20 -21.60 -18.01
C ILE A 35 -7.13 -22.87 -17.17
N GLY A 36 -7.37 -22.77 -15.86
CA GLY A 36 -7.42 -23.93 -14.95
C GLY A 36 -8.51 -24.93 -15.32
N ALA A 37 -9.73 -24.45 -15.60
CA ALA A 37 -10.83 -25.29 -16.06
C ALA A 37 -10.52 -25.98 -17.40
N ALA A 38 -9.94 -25.24 -18.36
CA ALA A 38 -9.54 -25.78 -19.66
C ALA A 38 -8.46 -26.86 -19.53
N ALA A 39 -7.43 -26.61 -18.72
CA ALA A 39 -6.39 -27.60 -18.42
C ALA A 39 -6.99 -28.86 -17.77
N GLY A 40 -7.87 -28.69 -16.79
CA GLY A 40 -8.60 -29.79 -16.15
C GLY A 40 -9.38 -30.64 -17.16
N VAL A 41 -10.15 -30.00 -18.06
CA VAL A 41 -10.92 -30.71 -19.11
C VAL A 41 -10.00 -31.43 -20.10
N LEU A 42 -8.87 -30.83 -20.50
CA LEU A 42 -7.94 -31.45 -21.46
C LEU A 42 -7.22 -32.66 -20.86
N VAL A 43 -6.89 -32.62 -19.57
CA VAL A 43 -6.27 -33.74 -18.84
C VAL A 43 -7.30 -34.83 -18.55
N LEU A 44 -8.48 -34.47 -18.02
CA LEU A 44 -9.52 -35.43 -17.66
C LEU A 44 -10.21 -36.04 -18.89
N GLY A 45 -10.29 -35.31 -20.00
CA GLY A 45 -10.86 -35.80 -21.27
C GLY A 45 -10.07 -36.98 -21.86
N GLN A 46 -8.83 -37.21 -21.41
CA GLN A 46 -8.04 -38.39 -21.75
C GLN A 46 -8.36 -39.60 -20.84
N CYS A 47 -9.04 -39.38 -19.70
CA CYS A 47 -9.39 -40.39 -18.70
C CYS A 47 -10.92 -40.65 -18.66
N ARG A 48 -11.40 -41.61 -19.46
CA ARG A 48 -12.79 -42.13 -19.42
C ARG A 48 -13.30 -42.53 -18.03
N ARG A 49 -12.41 -42.85 -17.09
CA ARG A 49 -12.74 -43.31 -15.73
C ARG A 49 -13.24 -42.19 -14.80
N ILE A 50 -13.13 -40.92 -15.20
CA ILE A 50 -13.46 -39.74 -14.37
C ILE A 50 -14.69 -38.97 -14.91
N ASP A 51 -15.38 -39.54 -15.91
CA ASP A 51 -16.61 -38.94 -16.50
C ASP A 51 -17.73 -38.71 -15.46
N TRP A 52 -17.74 -39.47 -14.36
CA TRP A 52 -18.67 -39.28 -13.25
C TRP A 52 -18.49 -37.91 -12.58
N LEU A 53 -17.25 -37.44 -12.42
CA LEU A 53 -16.92 -36.16 -11.79
C LEU A 53 -17.48 -34.98 -12.60
N ARG A 54 -17.45 -35.10 -13.93
CA ARG A 54 -18.01 -34.11 -14.87
C ARG A 54 -19.54 -34.04 -14.78
N ARG A 55 -20.21 -35.19 -14.58
CA ARG A 55 -21.67 -35.24 -14.44
C ARG A 55 -22.11 -34.70 -13.09
N GLU A 56 -21.43 -35.10 -12.01
CA GLU A 56 -21.77 -34.68 -10.64
C GLU A 56 -21.59 -33.17 -10.45
N ALA A 57 -20.51 -32.58 -11.00
CA ALA A 57 -20.28 -31.13 -10.97
C ALA A 57 -21.36 -30.29 -11.69
N ALA A 58 -22.16 -30.89 -12.58
CA ALA A 58 -23.17 -30.19 -13.37
C ALA A 58 -24.59 -30.25 -12.77
N THR A 59 -24.85 -31.16 -11.82
CA THR A 59 -26.23 -31.42 -11.34
C THR A 59 -26.40 -31.42 -9.83
N TYR A 60 -25.41 -31.83 -9.01
CA TYR A 60 -25.52 -31.82 -7.55
C TYR A 60 -24.15 -31.60 -6.89
N LEU A 61 -24.04 -30.57 -6.04
CA LEU A 61 -22.84 -30.29 -5.27
C LEU A 61 -22.73 -31.29 -4.10
N SER A 62 -22.16 -32.47 -4.34
CA SER A 62 -22.01 -33.47 -3.29
C SER A 62 -20.89 -33.11 -2.30
N PRO A 63 -20.98 -33.53 -1.02
CA PRO A 63 -19.90 -33.34 -0.06
C PRO A 63 -18.57 -33.97 -0.50
N ARG A 64 -18.62 -35.09 -1.24
CA ARG A 64 -17.42 -35.76 -1.77
C ARG A 64 -16.73 -34.92 -2.83
N PHE A 65 -17.49 -34.29 -3.72
CA PHE A 65 -16.96 -33.35 -4.71
C PHE A 65 -16.26 -32.16 -4.02
N PHE A 66 -16.84 -31.63 -2.94
CA PHE A 66 -16.23 -30.53 -2.18
C PHE A 66 -14.86 -30.90 -1.61
N VAL A 67 -14.71 -32.09 -1.03
CA VAL A 67 -13.41 -32.56 -0.50
C VAL A 67 -12.35 -32.64 -1.60
N HIS A 68 -12.71 -33.12 -2.80
CA HIS A 68 -11.79 -33.18 -3.93
C HIS A 68 -11.38 -31.79 -4.42
N VAL A 69 -12.34 -30.87 -4.57
CA VAL A 69 -12.06 -29.48 -4.97
C VAL A 69 -11.21 -28.77 -3.92
N PHE A 70 -11.51 -28.96 -2.64
CA PHE A 70 -10.74 -28.41 -1.54
C PHE A 70 -9.31 -28.95 -1.54
N GLY A 71 -9.13 -30.28 -1.63
CA GLY A 71 -7.82 -30.90 -1.69
C GLY A 71 -6.99 -30.42 -2.90
N ALA A 72 -7.60 -30.33 -4.08
CA ALA A 72 -6.94 -29.79 -5.27
C ALA A 72 -6.55 -28.31 -5.11
N SER A 73 -7.41 -27.51 -4.45
CA SER A 73 -7.13 -26.09 -4.18
C SER A 73 -5.98 -25.92 -3.18
N CYS A 74 -5.93 -26.73 -2.13
CA CYS A 74 -4.83 -26.73 -1.16
C CYS A 74 -3.50 -27.14 -1.81
N LEU A 75 -3.51 -28.18 -2.66
CA LEU A 75 -2.32 -28.60 -3.41
C LEU A 75 -1.84 -27.49 -4.35
N SER A 76 -2.76 -26.85 -5.09
CA SER A 76 -2.45 -25.72 -5.97
C SER A 76 -1.88 -24.51 -5.21
N LEU A 77 -2.46 -24.17 -4.06
CA LEU A 77 -1.93 -23.11 -3.21
C LEU A 77 -0.54 -23.46 -2.68
N GLY A 78 -0.35 -24.70 -2.21
CA GLY A 78 0.95 -25.18 -1.72
C GLY A 78 2.04 -25.13 -2.78
N THR A 79 1.74 -25.53 -4.03
CA THR A 79 2.72 -25.46 -5.12
C THR A 79 3.10 -24.02 -5.47
N VAL A 80 2.14 -23.10 -5.49
CA VAL A 80 2.41 -21.67 -5.74
C VAL A 80 3.27 -21.06 -4.63
N LEU A 81 2.98 -21.37 -3.37
CA LEU A 81 3.74 -20.85 -2.23
C LEU A 81 5.17 -21.42 -2.20
N LEU A 82 5.34 -22.72 -2.47
CA LEU A 82 6.66 -23.34 -2.59
C LEU A 82 7.46 -22.75 -3.76
N TRP A 83 6.81 -22.52 -4.90
CA TRP A 83 7.45 -21.87 -6.05
C TRP A 83 7.93 -20.46 -5.70
N GLN A 84 7.10 -19.68 -5.01
CA GLN A 84 7.45 -18.33 -4.59
C GLN A 84 8.66 -18.33 -3.64
N GLN A 85 8.71 -19.27 -2.70
CA GLN A 85 9.84 -19.42 -1.78
C GLN A 85 11.14 -19.76 -2.51
N LEU A 86 11.10 -20.69 -3.46
CA LEU A 86 12.26 -21.08 -4.25
C LEU A 86 12.77 -19.95 -5.14
N TRP A 87 11.86 -19.16 -5.72
CA TRP A 87 12.20 -18.08 -6.63
C TRP A 87 12.66 -16.80 -5.93
N GLN A 88 12.04 -16.43 -4.81
CA GLN A 88 12.32 -15.17 -4.12
C GLN A 88 13.38 -15.30 -3.02
N HIS A 89 13.86 -16.51 -2.71
CA HIS A 89 14.79 -16.79 -1.61
C HIS A 89 14.34 -16.22 -0.25
N THR A 90 13.05 -15.92 -0.09
CA THR A 90 12.48 -15.40 1.15
C THR A 90 12.08 -16.57 2.04
N GLY A 91 12.61 -16.64 3.26
CA GLY A 91 12.29 -17.71 4.23
C GLY A 91 10.87 -17.65 4.83
N GLN A 92 9.96 -16.83 4.29
CA GLN A 92 8.63 -16.59 4.84
C GLN A 92 7.53 -16.70 3.78
N TYR A 93 6.39 -17.29 4.17
CA TYR A 93 5.17 -17.35 3.36
C TYR A 93 4.30 -16.13 3.65
N SER A 94 4.38 -15.11 2.79
CA SER A 94 3.51 -13.93 2.91
C SER A 94 2.35 -14.03 1.92
N PRO A 95 1.08 -13.98 2.37
CA PRO A 95 -0.05 -13.88 1.45
C PRO A 95 0.03 -12.59 0.63
N LEU A 96 -0.50 -12.62 -0.59
CA LEU A 96 -0.40 -11.51 -1.56
C LEU A 96 -0.89 -10.16 -1.00
N PHE A 97 -1.91 -10.20 -0.13
CA PHE A 97 -2.43 -9.04 0.57
C PHE A 97 -2.36 -9.29 2.08
N GLN A 98 -1.18 -9.15 2.66
CA GLN A 98 -1.01 -9.16 4.10
C GLN A 98 -1.27 -7.75 4.66
N VAL A 99 -2.31 -7.61 5.47
CA VAL A 99 -2.60 -6.37 6.19
C VAL A 99 -2.54 -6.68 7.69
N PHE A 100 -1.51 -6.16 8.35
CA PHE A 100 -1.34 -6.33 9.80
C PHE A 100 -2.38 -5.50 10.55
N LEU A 101 -3.09 -6.12 11.48
CA LEU A 101 -3.89 -5.42 12.49
C LEU A 101 -2.99 -5.16 13.70
N GLY A 102 -2.71 -3.89 13.97
CA GLY A 102 -1.99 -3.51 15.19
C GLY A 102 -2.83 -3.75 16.46
N PRO A 103 -2.20 -3.93 17.62
CA PRO A 103 -2.87 -4.27 18.89
C PRO A 103 -3.87 -3.21 19.36
N ASN A 104 -3.68 -1.94 18.97
CA ASN A 104 -4.55 -0.82 19.35
C ASN A 104 -5.63 -0.51 18.29
N CYS A 105 -5.79 -1.36 17.27
CA CYS A 105 -6.78 -1.17 16.20
C CYS A 105 -8.13 -1.80 16.52
N SER A 106 -8.53 -1.81 17.79
CA SER A 106 -9.87 -2.21 18.22
C SER A 106 -10.82 -1.04 17.99
N TYR A 107 -11.69 -1.16 16.99
CA TYR A 107 -12.68 -0.13 16.68
C TYR A 107 -13.77 -0.11 17.76
N SER A 108 -14.40 1.05 17.98
CA SER A 108 -15.70 1.04 18.65
C SER A 108 -16.69 0.33 17.71
N GLU A 109 -17.29 -0.75 18.21
CA GLU A 109 -18.11 -1.66 17.40
C GLU A 109 -19.17 -0.90 16.58
N PHE A 110 -19.87 0.06 17.20
CA PHE A 110 -20.98 0.75 16.55
C PHE A 110 -20.59 1.67 15.37
N ILE A 111 -19.56 2.50 15.52
CA ILE A 111 -19.13 3.44 14.46
C ILE A 111 -18.55 2.66 13.28
N TYR A 112 -17.87 1.54 13.55
CA TYR A 112 -17.36 0.65 12.53
C TYR A 112 -18.47 0.07 11.66
N TYR A 113 -19.55 -0.45 12.24
CA TYR A 113 -20.67 -0.99 11.46
C TYR A 113 -21.37 0.08 10.62
N ILE A 114 -21.58 1.29 11.17
CA ILE A 114 -22.17 2.41 10.42
C ILE A 114 -21.26 2.79 9.23
N SER A 115 -19.96 2.93 9.47
CA SER A 115 -18.99 3.29 8.42
C SER A 115 -18.92 2.23 7.34
N CYS A 116 -18.92 0.94 7.71
CA CYS A 116 -19.01 -0.18 6.78
C CYS A 116 -20.32 -0.16 5.97
N GLY A 117 -21.45 0.14 6.61
CA GLY A 117 -22.74 0.28 5.94
C GLY A 117 -22.75 1.42 4.92
N MET A 118 -22.20 2.59 5.29
CA MET A 118 -22.06 3.74 4.38
C MET A 118 -21.15 3.44 3.20
N ILE A 119 -19.97 2.85 3.44
CA ILE A 119 -19.05 2.43 2.38
C ILE A 119 -19.73 1.39 1.47
N GLY A 120 -20.45 0.43 2.04
CA GLY A 120 -21.21 -0.57 1.29
C GLY A 120 -22.26 0.03 0.37
N LEU A 121 -23.01 1.04 0.84
CA LEU A 121 -24.01 1.74 0.04
C LEU A 121 -23.37 2.56 -1.09
N ILE A 122 -22.30 3.30 -0.81
CA ILE A 122 -21.56 4.08 -1.81
C ILE A 122 -20.96 3.14 -2.88
N CYS A 123 -20.28 2.08 -2.47
CA CYS A 123 -19.70 1.08 -3.37
C CYS A 123 -20.77 0.34 -4.17
N GLY A 124 -21.95 0.05 -3.59
CA GLY A 124 -23.08 -0.56 -4.27
C GLY A 124 -23.65 0.34 -5.38
N LEU A 125 -23.84 1.62 -5.09
CA LEU A 125 -24.29 2.61 -6.08
C LEU A 125 -23.27 2.81 -7.21
N LEU A 126 -21.98 2.93 -6.86
CA LEU A 126 -20.89 3.01 -7.84
C LEU A 126 -20.79 1.74 -8.68
N GLY A 127 -21.00 0.56 -8.10
CA GLY A 127 -21.04 -0.71 -8.82
C GLY A 127 -22.20 -0.78 -9.81
N CYS A 128 -23.39 -0.30 -9.43
CA CYS A 128 -24.54 -0.18 -10.34
C CYS A 128 -24.23 0.76 -11.51
N LEU A 129 -23.65 1.93 -11.22
CA LEU A 129 -23.23 2.89 -12.24
C LEU A 129 -22.17 2.27 -13.18
N PHE A 130 -21.18 1.57 -12.62
CA PHE A 130 -20.12 0.92 -13.40
C PHE A 130 -20.73 -0.09 -14.37
N ASN A 131 -21.59 -0.99 -13.87
CA ASN A 131 -22.26 -1.98 -14.69
C ASN A 131 -23.10 -1.34 -15.80
N ARG A 132 -23.82 -0.25 -15.50
CA ARG A 132 -24.58 0.49 -16.52
C ARG A 132 -23.68 1.03 -17.62
N VAL A 133 -22.58 1.69 -17.27
CA VAL A 133 -21.60 2.22 -18.25
C VAL A 133 -21.04 1.08 -19.10
N VAL A 134 -20.63 -0.03 -18.48
CA VAL A 134 -20.07 -1.18 -19.19
C VAL A 134 -21.07 -1.83 -20.14
N LEU A 135 -22.35 -1.94 -19.73
CA LEU A 135 -23.41 -2.47 -20.57
C LEU A 135 -23.65 -1.59 -21.80
N GLU A 136 -23.77 -0.28 -21.62
CA GLU A 136 -23.94 0.66 -22.74
C GLU A 136 -22.75 0.59 -23.71
N MET A 137 -21.53 0.58 -23.17
CA MET A 137 -20.32 0.41 -23.99
C MET A 137 -20.32 -0.91 -24.77
N ASN A 138 -20.76 -2.00 -24.14
CA ASN A 138 -20.84 -3.30 -24.80
C ASN A 138 -21.91 -3.34 -25.89
N PHE A 139 -23.06 -2.68 -25.70
CA PHE A 139 -24.06 -2.52 -26.76
C PHE A 139 -23.52 -1.68 -27.92
N MET A 140 -22.81 -0.58 -27.65
CA MET A 140 -22.14 0.21 -28.68
C MET A 140 -21.14 -0.63 -29.47
N ARG A 141 -20.28 -1.41 -28.78
CA ARG A 141 -19.34 -2.36 -29.40
C ARG A 141 -20.05 -3.38 -30.28
N GLN A 142 -21.15 -3.95 -29.81
CA GLN A 142 -21.91 -4.93 -30.57
C GLN A 142 -22.44 -4.34 -31.88
N ARG A 143 -22.96 -3.11 -31.86
CA ARG A 143 -23.41 -2.38 -33.07
C ARG A 143 -22.26 -2.09 -34.03
N LEU A 144 -21.10 -1.67 -33.53
CA LEU A 144 -19.92 -1.44 -34.36
C LEU A 144 -19.40 -2.75 -34.99
N ARG A 145 -19.46 -3.86 -34.24
CA ARG A 145 -19.05 -5.19 -34.72
C ARG A 145 -19.99 -5.75 -35.78
N SER A 146 -21.30 -5.48 -35.68
CA SER A 146 -22.27 -5.97 -36.67
C SER A 146 -22.10 -5.33 -38.05
N GLN A 147 -21.43 -4.18 -38.15
CA GLN A 147 -21.13 -3.51 -39.43
C GLN A 147 -19.99 -4.18 -40.22
N GLY A 148 -19.45 -5.32 -39.76
CA GLY A 148 -18.59 -6.20 -40.57
C GLY A 148 -17.13 -5.77 -40.70
N TRP A 149 -16.72 -4.69 -40.03
CA TRP A 149 -15.33 -4.25 -40.04
C TRP A 149 -14.44 -5.13 -39.15
N ARG A 150 -13.81 -6.15 -39.73
CA ARG A 150 -12.89 -7.07 -39.02
C ARG A 150 -11.75 -6.37 -38.25
N ARG A 151 -11.32 -5.19 -38.70
CA ARG A 151 -10.21 -4.43 -38.07
C ARG A 151 -10.62 -3.59 -36.85
N VAL A 152 -11.92 -3.43 -36.58
CA VAL A 152 -12.41 -2.59 -35.46
C VAL A 152 -11.85 -3.07 -34.12
N PHE A 153 -11.74 -4.38 -33.89
CA PHE A 153 -11.20 -4.94 -32.65
C PHE A 153 -9.76 -4.50 -32.38
N THR A 154 -8.90 -4.61 -33.38
CA THR A 154 -7.48 -4.27 -33.26
C THR A 154 -7.30 -2.77 -33.07
N VAL A 155 -8.01 -1.96 -33.85
CA VAL A 155 -7.95 -0.50 -33.74
C VAL A 155 -8.45 -0.05 -32.37
N GLU A 156 -9.56 -0.60 -31.89
CA GLU A 156 -10.12 -0.29 -30.58
C GLU A 156 -9.11 -0.58 -29.45
N ILE A 157 -8.53 -1.78 -29.41
CA ILE A 157 -7.57 -2.16 -28.36
C ILE A 157 -6.33 -1.27 -28.39
N VAL A 158 -5.81 -0.96 -29.57
CA VAL A 158 -4.64 -0.08 -29.71
C VAL A 158 -4.99 1.32 -29.18
N LEU A 159 -6.16 1.87 -29.52
CA LEU A 159 -6.61 3.16 -29.00
C LEU A 159 -6.78 3.14 -27.48
N ILE A 160 -7.37 2.07 -26.92
CA ILE A 160 -7.53 1.91 -25.47
C ILE A 160 -6.16 1.80 -24.79
N ALA A 161 -5.21 1.05 -25.36
CA ALA A 161 -3.87 0.92 -24.82
C ALA A 161 -3.12 2.26 -24.83
N VAL A 162 -3.16 3.00 -25.94
CA VAL A 162 -2.57 4.35 -26.05
C VAL A 162 -3.19 5.29 -25.03
N LEU A 163 -4.52 5.29 -24.91
CA LEU A 163 -5.23 6.10 -23.91
C LEU A 163 -4.84 5.71 -22.48
N SER A 164 -4.79 4.41 -22.18
CA SER A 164 -4.40 3.87 -20.87
C SER A 164 -2.99 4.32 -20.49
N SER A 165 -2.01 4.09 -21.37
CA SER A 165 -0.61 4.49 -21.15
C SER A 165 -0.45 6.00 -21.03
N SER A 166 -1.22 6.78 -21.79
CA SER A 166 -1.21 8.24 -21.71
C SER A 166 -1.72 8.71 -20.35
N ILE A 167 -2.86 8.18 -19.89
CA ILE A 167 -3.43 8.54 -18.59
C ILE A 167 -2.49 8.12 -17.46
N THR A 168 -1.97 6.88 -17.47
CA THR A 168 -1.12 6.36 -16.39
C THR A 168 0.25 7.04 -16.31
N THR A 169 0.70 7.72 -17.37
CA THR A 169 1.97 8.47 -17.39
C THR A 169 1.79 9.96 -17.14
N ILE A 170 0.80 10.59 -17.78
CA ILE A 170 0.56 12.04 -17.66
C ILE A 170 0.02 12.37 -16.27
N MET A 171 -0.87 11.52 -15.74
CA MET A 171 -1.47 11.76 -14.43
C MET A 171 -0.41 11.92 -13.32
N PRO A 172 0.52 10.97 -13.10
CA PRO A 172 1.56 11.15 -12.09
C PRO A 172 2.52 12.31 -12.38
N ALA A 173 2.79 12.62 -13.66
CA ALA A 173 3.65 13.75 -14.03
C ALA A 173 3.07 15.11 -13.59
N THR A 174 1.74 15.24 -13.59
CA THR A 174 1.04 16.45 -13.12
C THR A 174 0.83 16.50 -11.60
N GLY A 175 1.03 15.38 -10.90
CA GLY A 175 0.84 15.30 -9.44
C GLY A 175 1.92 16.05 -8.66
N VAL A 176 1.61 16.52 -7.45
CA VAL A 176 2.58 17.26 -6.62
C VAL A 176 3.59 16.30 -5.97
N CYS A 177 4.89 16.62 -6.05
CA CYS A 177 5.94 15.93 -5.29
C CYS A 177 5.75 16.14 -3.79
N ARG A 178 5.91 15.07 -3.01
CA ARG A 178 5.82 15.13 -1.54
C ARG A 178 7.06 14.54 -0.91
N GLU A 179 7.52 15.18 0.16
CA GLU A 179 8.57 14.68 1.02
C GLU A 179 8.10 13.40 1.74
N SER A 180 8.94 12.38 1.79
CA SER A 180 8.67 11.13 2.51
C SER A 180 9.05 11.25 3.98
N THR A 181 8.64 12.31 4.69
CA THR A 181 8.95 12.43 6.12
C THR A 181 7.96 11.65 6.98
N ILE A 182 8.44 11.07 8.09
CA ILE A 182 7.60 10.34 9.05
C ILE A 182 6.52 11.28 9.62
N GLN A 183 6.92 12.50 10.00
CA GLN A 183 6.02 13.52 10.53
C GLN A 183 4.84 13.78 9.59
N ARG A 184 5.11 13.87 8.28
CA ARG A 184 4.09 14.12 7.27
C ARG A 184 3.29 12.87 6.93
N ALA A 185 3.94 11.71 6.80
CA ALA A 185 3.31 10.45 6.44
C ALA A 185 2.22 10.05 7.45
N PHE A 186 2.46 10.30 8.72
CA PHE A 186 1.60 9.90 9.83
C PHE A 186 0.95 11.05 10.61
N MET A 187 1.01 12.28 10.09
CA MET A 187 0.21 13.38 10.61
C MET A 187 -1.28 12.98 10.61
N ASP A 188 -2.00 13.27 11.70
CA ASP A 188 -3.40 12.87 11.91
C ASP A 188 -3.65 11.34 11.87
N SER A 189 -2.62 10.53 12.12
CA SER A 189 -2.73 9.07 12.21
C SER A 189 -3.46 8.62 13.48
N ASN A 190 -4.20 7.51 13.36
CA ASN A 190 -4.78 6.77 14.48
C ASN A 190 -3.80 5.77 15.13
N GLN A 191 -2.49 5.89 14.88
CA GLN A 191 -1.41 5.01 15.37
C GLN A 191 -1.49 3.53 14.96
N CYS A 192 -2.46 3.16 14.13
CA CYS A 192 -2.57 1.83 13.52
C CYS A 192 -1.56 1.66 12.38
N ILE A 193 -0.28 1.63 12.74
CA ILE A 193 0.85 1.57 11.82
C ILE A 193 1.01 0.13 11.30
N ALA A 194 1.33 -0.01 10.01
CA ALA A 194 1.65 -1.30 9.42
C ALA A 194 2.97 -1.85 9.98
N GLY A 195 3.05 -3.17 10.25
CA GLY A 195 4.26 -3.81 10.78
C GLY A 195 5.54 -3.46 10.00
N GLU A 196 5.46 -3.42 8.66
CA GLU A 196 6.57 -3.07 7.76
C GLU A 196 7.19 -1.68 8.03
N TRP A 197 6.40 -0.74 8.53
CA TRP A 197 6.85 0.61 8.88
C TRP A 197 7.08 0.77 10.37
N ALA A 198 6.51 -0.13 11.18
CA ALA A 198 6.69 -0.14 12.62
C ALA A 198 8.17 -0.29 12.99
N ASP A 199 8.95 -1.09 12.26
CA ASP A 199 10.40 -1.26 12.51
C ASP A 199 11.23 -0.01 12.21
N GLN A 200 10.76 0.86 11.30
CA GLN A 200 11.37 2.16 11.04
C GLN A 200 10.96 3.20 12.07
N ILE A 201 9.90 2.94 12.85
CA ILE A 201 9.29 3.88 13.78
C ILE A 201 9.58 3.54 15.25
N PHE A 202 9.61 2.25 15.58
CA PHE A 202 9.79 1.70 16.90
C PHE A 202 11.00 0.77 16.89
N GLN A 203 12.17 1.30 17.24
CA GLN A 203 13.36 0.46 17.48
C GLN A 203 13.60 0.36 18.99
N GLY A 204 12.95 -0.60 19.63
CA GLY A 204 13.21 -0.85 21.04
C GLY A 204 12.33 -1.90 21.68
N ARG A 205 12.59 -3.19 21.41
CA ARG A 205 12.43 -4.27 22.41
C ARG A 205 12.94 -5.67 22.01
N GLU A 206 13.98 -5.82 21.20
CA GLU A 206 14.56 -7.15 20.98
C GLU A 206 15.88 -7.32 21.75
N ASN A 207 15.76 -8.01 22.89
CA ASN A 207 16.78 -8.66 23.71
C ASN A 207 18.20 -8.08 23.66
N PHE A 208 18.48 -7.16 24.61
CA PHE A 208 19.83 -6.81 25.06
C PHE A 208 20.49 -8.00 25.77
N GLN A 209 20.84 -9.05 25.03
CA GLN A 209 21.85 -10.01 25.48
C GLN A 209 23.13 -9.85 24.64
N GLU A 210 24.03 -9.10 25.27
CA GLU A 210 25.49 -9.02 25.14
C GLU A 210 26.20 -8.70 23.81
N LYS A 211 25.64 -8.83 22.60
CA LYS A 211 26.38 -8.43 21.37
C LYS A 211 25.50 -7.94 20.21
N ALA A 212 24.64 -6.96 20.45
CA ALA A 212 23.91 -6.31 19.37
C ALA A 212 24.83 -5.34 18.59
N LYS A 213 25.18 -5.70 17.34
CA LYS A 213 25.60 -4.70 16.34
C LYS A 213 24.33 -4.01 15.83
N MET A 214 24.01 -2.85 16.39
CA MET A 214 22.91 -2.01 15.91
C MET A 214 23.35 -1.20 14.68
N VAL A 215 22.56 -1.25 13.61
CA VAL A 215 22.74 -0.42 12.41
C VAL A 215 21.76 0.75 12.51
N PRO A 216 22.21 2.01 12.60
CA PRO A 216 21.30 3.15 12.72
C PRO A 216 20.43 3.29 11.46
N SER A 217 19.15 3.62 11.65
CA SER A 217 18.31 4.15 10.57
C SER A 217 17.85 5.56 10.88
N ALA A 218 17.95 6.41 9.87
CA ALA A 218 17.49 7.79 9.90
C ALA A 218 16.07 7.94 10.48
N GLY A 219 15.88 8.93 11.36
CA GLY A 219 14.57 9.52 11.61
C GLY A 219 13.84 9.13 12.89
N LEU A 220 14.29 8.15 13.68
CA LEU A 220 13.78 7.92 15.04
C LEU A 220 14.90 7.42 15.96
N PHE A 221 15.20 8.22 16.98
CA PHE A 221 16.09 7.91 18.11
C PHE A 221 17.51 7.41 17.76
N GLY A 222 18.37 8.33 17.29
CA GLY A 222 19.83 8.24 17.40
C GLY A 222 20.35 8.99 18.65
N VAL A 223 20.35 8.35 19.81
CA VAL A 223 21.52 7.76 20.52
C VAL A 223 20.91 6.72 21.47
N GLN A 224 21.26 5.45 21.26
CA GLN A 224 20.80 4.37 22.14
C GLN A 224 21.35 4.58 23.55
N TYR A 225 20.48 4.34 24.54
CA TYR A 225 20.79 4.34 25.97
C TYR A 225 22.10 3.58 26.24
N ASN A 226 23.14 4.32 26.63
CA ASN A 226 24.38 3.77 27.16
C ASN A 226 24.30 3.85 28.70
N PRO A 227 24.05 2.73 29.41
CA PRO A 227 23.87 2.73 30.86
C PRO A 227 25.10 3.23 31.62
N ASP A 228 26.31 3.05 31.07
CA ASP A 228 27.56 3.45 31.72
C ASP A 228 27.85 4.95 31.60
N ALA A 229 27.30 5.60 30.56
CA ALA A 229 27.56 7.01 30.25
C ALA A 229 26.36 7.95 30.49
N CYS A 230 25.13 7.43 30.44
CA CYS A 230 23.90 8.21 30.59
C CYS A 230 22.79 7.36 31.27
N PRO A 231 22.96 6.97 32.55
CA PRO A 231 22.11 6.00 33.25
C PRO A 231 20.65 6.45 33.47
N THR A 232 20.34 7.74 33.28
CA THR A 232 19.06 8.36 33.67
C THR A 232 18.18 8.80 32.49
N ALA A 233 18.58 8.53 31.24
CA ALA A 233 17.90 9.05 30.03
C ALA A 233 16.43 8.63 29.83
N ILE A 234 15.90 7.72 30.67
CA ILE A 234 14.54 7.17 30.53
C ILE A 234 13.63 7.56 31.72
N PHE A 235 14.17 8.14 32.80
CA PHE A 235 13.37 8.39 34.01
C PHE A 235 13.29 9.88 34.36
N ASN A 236 12.05 10.34 34.49
CA ASN A 236 11.65 11.66 34.95
C ASN A 236 12.03 11.84 36.43
N ASP A 237 13.30 12.11 36.70
CA ASP A 237 13.81 12.49 38.02
C ASP A 237 14.30 13.94 37.96
N THR A 238 13.80 14.78 38.86
CA THR A 238 14.06 16.22 38.93
C THR A 238 15.43 16.57 39.51
N HIS A 239 16.19 15.57 39.94
CA HIS A 239 17.58 15.69 40.36
C HIS A 239 18.56 15.31 39.23
N MET A 240 18.58 16.11 38.17
CA MET A 240 19.45 15.91 37.00
C MET A 240 20.93 16.24 37.30
N GLN A 241 21.85 15.32 36.99
CA GLN A 241 23.19 15.69 36.52
C GLN A 241 23.16 15.79 34.99
N PRO A 242 23.71 16.85 34.38
CA PRO A 242 23.68 16.99 32.92
C PRO A 242 24.52 15.88 32.26
N CYS A 243 23.89 15.12 31.37
CA CYS A 243 24.59 14.14 30.53
C CYS A 243 25.55 14.91 29.61
N ASN A 244 26.86 14.77 29.84
CA ASN A 244 27.88 15.52 29.11
C ASN A 244 28.37 14.70 27.91
N LEU A 245 27.72 14.89 26.76
CA LEU A 245 27.97 14.20 25.49
C LEU A 245 29.39 14.43 24.94
N GLU A 246 30.07 15.49 25.36
CA GLU A 246 31.47 15.73 24.98
C GLU A 246 32.42 14.67 25.57
N LYS A 247 32.05 14.04 26.70
CA LYS A 247 32.81 12.91 27.28
C LYS A 247 32.72 11.64 26.44
N LEU A 248 31.71 11.52 25.58
CA LEU A 248 31.52 10.42 24.64
C LEU A 248 32.21 10.67 23.28
N GLY A 249 32.93 11.79 23.13
CA GLY A 249 33.71 12.11 21.93
C GLY A 249 32.95 12.87 20.84
N PHE A 250 31.71 13.28 21.07
CA PHE A 250 30.92 14.07 20.12
C PHE A 250 31.32 15.54 20.18
N LYS A 251 31.70 16.11 19.02
CA LYS A 251 31.93 17.56 18.85
C LYS A 251 30.75 18.17 18.10
N PHE A 252 30.00 19.03 18.77
CA PHE A 252 28.83 19.67 18.18
C PHE A 252 29.23 20.76 17.18
N PRO A 253 28.58 20.83 16.01
CA PRO A 253 28.76 21.95 15.09
C PRO A 253 28.40 23.30 15.74
N SER A 254 29.12 24.35 15.37
CA SER A 254 28.99 25.70 15.97
C SER A 254 27.63 26.37 15.70
N HIS A 255 26.82 25.84 14.78
CA HIS A 255 25.49 26.37 14.46
C HIS A 255 24.39 25.87 15.42
N VAL A 256 24.66 24.87 16.26
CA VAL A 256 23.67 24.35 17.22
C VAL A 256 23.79 25.10 18.55
N PRO A 257 22.76 25.86 18.97
CA PRO A 257 22.75 26.60 20.23
C PRO A 257 22.98 25.67 21.43
N GLU A 258 23.75 26.12 22.41
CA GLU A 258 24.11 25.33 23.61
C GLU A 258 22.88 24.82 24.38
N ARG A 259 21.77 25.56 24.36
CA ARG A 259 20.48 25.17 24.96
C ARG A 259 19.81 24.00 24.23
N GLU A 260 20.03 23.89 22.91
CA GLU A 260 19.48 22.83 22.07
C GLU A 260 20.33 21.55 22.16
N ARG A 261 21.56 21.67 22.67
CA ARG A 261 22.48 20.54 22.87
C ARG A 261 22.06 19.53 23.94
N TYR A 262 20.95 19.74 24.62
CA TYR A 262 20.43 18.81 25.64
C TYR A 262 19.32 17.92 25.10
N PHE A 263 18.75 18.23 23.93
CA PHE A 263 17.59 17.51 23.38
C PHE A 263 17.95 16.32 22.48
N TYR A 264 19.21 15.86 22.50
CA TYR A 264 19.70 14.88 21.55
C TYR A 264 19.09 13.48 21.71
N CYS A 265 18.25 13.15 20.74
CA CYS A 265 18.15 11.81 20.19
C CYS A 265 17.80 11.76 18.69
N CYS A 266 17.71 12.85 17.92
CA CYS A 266 17.05 12.75 16.60
C CYS A 266 17.67 13.59 15.47
N ASP A 267 18.99 13.81 15.48
CA ASP A 267 19.57 14.89 14.69
C ASP A 267 20.44 14.51 13.50
N PHE A 268 20.68 13.23 13.19
CA PHE A 268 21.49 12.84 12.02
C PHE A 268 21.26 11.39 11.58
N ASP A 269 21.58 11.07 10.32
CA ASP A 269 21.37 9.74 9.71
C ASP A 269 22.40 8.69 10.15
N ASP A 270 23.66 9.10 10.21
CA ASP A 270 24.80 8.31 10.68
C ASP A 270 25.82 9.22 11.38
N ILE A 271 26.71 8.63 12.19
CA ILE A 271 27.71 9.38 12.97
C ILE A 271 28.63 10.20 12.03
N ASP A 272 28.89 9.70 10.82
CA ASP A 272 29.70 10.41 9.84
C ASP A 272 28.98 11.66 9.29
N SER A 273 27.66 11.63 9.14
CA SER A 273 26.79 12.74 8.72
C SER A 273 26.76 13.83 9.79
N PHE A 274 26.73 13.43 11.06
CA PHE A 274 26.91 14.35 12.18
C PHE A 274 28.25 15.09 12.11
N HIS A 275 29.35 14.37 11.87
CA HIS A 275 30.67 14.98 11.72
C HIS A 275 30.78 15.86 10.47
N ARG A 276 30.00 15.58 9.42
CA ARG A 276 29.84 16.43 8.22
C ARG A 276 28.93 17.64 8.45
N GLY A 277 28.30 17.78 9.62
CA GLY A 277 27.36 18.86 9.93
C GLY A 277 26.00 18.73 9.23
N GLN A 278 25.64 17.52 8.79
CA GLN A 278 24.33 17.19 8.21
C GLN A 278 23.38 16.83 9.36
N VAL A 279 22.87 17.86 10.02
CA VAL A 279 22.12 17.76 11.27
C VAL A 279 20.68 18.26 11.06
N TYR A 280 19.67 17.56 11.59
CA TYR A 280 18.26 17.94 11.46
C TYR A 280 18.00 19.25 12.24
N SER A 281 16.84 19.88 12.00
CA SER A 281 16.45 21.06 12.76
C SER A 281 15.52 20.64 13.90
N PHE A 282 15.81 21.07 15.13
CA PHE A 282 14.91 20.88 16.27
C PHE A 282 13.61 21.69 16.14
N VAL A 283 13.64 22.80 15.40
CA VAL A 283 12.47 23.67 15.17
C VAL A 283 11.52 23.05 14.15
N ASP A 284 12.02 22.23 13.22
CA ASP A 284 11.24 21.50 12.21
C ASP A 284 11.87 20.10 11.99
N PRO A 285 11.57 19.12 12.86
CA PRO A 285 12.17 17.79 12.76
C PRO A 285 11.66 17.09 11.49
N ARG A 286 12.57 16.78 10.57
CA ARG A 286 12.26 16.13 9.28
C ARG A 286 12.90 14.76 9.17
N ALA A 287 12.29 13.75 9.78
CA ALA A 287 12.78 12.38 9.74
C ALA A 287 12.43 11.71 8.40
N PRO A 288 13.40 11.24 7.59
CA PRO A 288 13.10 10.58 6.34
C PRO A 288 12.57 9.16 6.59
N LEU A 289 11.43 8.85 5.98
CA LEU A 289 10.89 7.50 5.89
C LEU A 289 11.51 6.82 4.68
N LYS A 290 12.13 5.64 4.88
CA LYS A 290 12.69 4.85 3.78
C LYS A 290 11.54 4.16 3.06
N LEU A 291 11.28 4.63 1.85
CA LEU A 291 10.27 4.06 0.97
C LEU A 291 10.94 3.09 -0.02
N ASP A 292 10.34 1.92 -0.19
CA ASP A 292 10.73 1.01 -1.27
C ASP A 292 10.19 1.58 -2.60
N GLU A 293 11.12 1.88 -3.51
CA GLU A 293 10.84 2.49 -4.81
C GLU A 293 9.91 1.64 -5.69
N ALA A 294 9.84 0.33 -5.47
CA ALA A 294 8.91 -0.56 -6.18
C ALA A 294 7.44 -0.28 -5.81
N PHE A 295 7.20 0.23 -4.59
CA PHE A 295 5.88 0.56 -4.07
C PHE A 295 5.59 2.06 -4.19
N TRP A 296 6.61 2.90 -3.97
CA TRP A 296 6.50 4.36 -3.89
C TRP A 296 7.53 5.05 -4.78
N PRO A 297 7.27 5.15 -6.09
CA PRO A 297 8.24 5.69 -7.03
C PRO A 297 8.46 7.20 -6.85
N VAL A 298 9.73 7.62 -6.94
CA VAL A 298 10.16 9.04 -6.91
C VAL A 298 9.59 9.83 -8.09
N PHE A 299 9.50 9.20 -9.27
CA PHE A 299 8.93 9.70 -10.53
C PHE A 299 9.14 11.22 -10.78
N GLY A 300 10.32 11.60 -11.28
CA GLY A 300 10.60 12.98 -11.69
C GLY A 300 10.50 14.00 -10.56
N CYS A 301 10.84 13.62 -9.34
CA CYS A 301 11.01 14.53 -8.21
C CYS A 301 12.50 14.60 -7.86
N GLU A 302 12.99 15.82 -7.65
CA GLU A 302 14.29 16.06 -7.06
C GLU A 302 14.19 15.96 -5.52
N PRO A 303 15.28 15.56 -4.83
CA PRO A 303 15.31 15.55 -3.37
C PRO A 303 15.07 16.96 -2.81
N ALA A 304 14.56 17.04 -1.58
CA ALA A 304 14.27 18.32 -0.95
C ALA A 304 15.53 19.19 -0.80
N PRO A 305 15.46 20.50 -1.12
CA PRO A 305 16.59 21.39 -0.92
C PRO A 305 16.89 21.52 0.58
N GLY A 306 18.10 21.14 1.00
CA GLY A 306 18.55 21.21 2.39
C GLY A 306 19.90 20.53 2.60
N ASN A 307 20.44 20.63 3.82
CA ASN A 307 21.70 19.95 4.20
C ASN A 307 21.56 18.41 4.27
N ILE A 308 20.32 17.91 4.21
CA ILE A 308 19.96 16.50 4.35
C ILE A 308 19.11 16.09 3.14
N SER A 309 19.47 14.95 2.54
CA SER A 309 18.76 14.39 1.38
C SER A 309 17.49 13.66 1.82
N ILE A 310 16.36 14.36 1.81
CA ILE A 310 15.05 13.75 2.06
C ILE A 310 14.49 13.23 0.72
N PRO A 311 14.13 11.94 0.62
CA PRO A 311 13.50 11.41 -0.59
C PRO A 311 12.15 12.09 -0.83
N MET A 312 11.84 12.33 -2.10
CA MET A 312 10.52 12.78 -2.52
C MET A 312 9.84 11.69 -3.34
N TYR A 313 8.51 11.65 -3.31
CA TYR A 313 7.72 10.73 -4.12
C TYR A 313 6.46 11.41 -4.66
N ARG A 314 5.86 10.82 -5.70
CA ARG A 314 4.56 11.25 -6.23
C ARG A 314 3.47 10.28 -5.81
N PRO A 315 2.50 10.68 -4.97
CA PRO A 315 1.41 9.80 -4.55
C PRO A 315 0.58 9.26 -5.74
N MET A 316 0.41 10.06 -6.80
CA MET A 316 -0.30 9.62 -8.00
C MET A 316 0.49 8.54 -8.78
N ALA A 317 1.82 8.54 -8.70
CA ALA A 317 2.64 7.50 -9.33
C ALA A 317 2.48 6.17 -8.60
N ALA A 318 2.41 6.21 -7.27
CA ALA A 318 2.10 5.04 -6.44
C ALA A 318 0.70 4.44 -6.70
N LEU A 319 -0.22 5.21 -7.30
CA LEU A 319 -1.55 4.75 -7.71
C LEU A 319 -1.60 4.23 -9.16
N ALA A 320 -0.99 4.97 -10.10
CA ALA A 320 -1.19 4.75 -11.54
C ALA A 320 -0.05 4.02 -12.25
N PHE A 321 1.20 4.19 -11.79
CA PHE A 321 2.39 3.68 -12.48
C PHE A 321 2.81 2.28 -12.00
N VAL A 322 2.49 1.99 -10.74
CA VAL A 322 2.82 0.74 -10.05
C VAL A 322 1.84 -0.38 -10.45
N PRO A 323 2.26 -1.67 -10.50
CA PRO A 323 1.36 -2.78 -10.80
C PRO A 323 0.13 -2.80 -9.90
N GLY A 324 -1.06 -3.11 -10.47
CA GLY A 324 -2.33 -2.99 -9.75
C GLY A 324 -2.42 -3.76 -8.42
N ARG A 325 -1.71 -4.90 -8.29
CA ARG A 325 -1.61 -5.65 -7.02
C ARG A 325 -0.92 -4.82 -5.93
N ILE A 326 0.13 -4.12 -6.31
CA ILE A 326 0.90 -3.26 -5.42
C ILE A 326 0.12 -1.98 -5.14
N THR A 327 -0.60 -1.42 -6.13
CA THR A 327 -1.56 -0.32 -5.89
C THR A 327 -2.59 -0.66 -4.82
N VAL A 328 -3.16 -1.87 -4.85
CA VAL A 328 -4.08 -2.33 -3.79
C VAL A 328 -3.37 -2.42 -2.44
N LYS A 329 -2.14 -2.93 -2.38
CA LYS A 329 -1.33 -2.96 -1.16
C LYS A 329 -1.10 -1.55 -0.60
N ASN A 330 -0.72 -0.60 -1.46
CA ASN A 330 -0.52 0.81 -1.12
C ASN A 330 -1.80 1.46 -0.59
N LEU A 331 -2.96 1.14 -1.19
CA LEU A 331 -4.27 1.64 -0.73
C LEU A 331 -4.64 1.07 0.64
N PHE A 332 -4.28 -0.18 0.93
CA PHE A 332 -4.56 -0.84 2.20
C PHE A 332 -3.55 -0.54 3.32
N THR A 333 -2.51 0.25 3.03
CA THR A 333 -1.60 0.75 4.07
C THR A 333 -2.39 1.54 5.12
N ARG A 334 -2.26 1.11 6.39
CA ARG A 334 -2.97 1.68 7.53
C ARG A 334 -2.12 2.72 8.26
N GLY A 335 -2.79 3.56 9.05
CA GLY A 335 -2.14 4.53 9.93
C GLY A 335 -1.44 5.68 9.21
N SER A 336 -1.58 5.82 7.90
CA SER A 336 -0.88 6.85 7.12
C SER A 336 -1.84 7.59 6.19
N PRO A 337 -2.72 8.44 6.73
CA PRO A 337 -3.75 9.13 5.94
C PRO A 337 -3.14 10.06 4.88
N ASN A 338 -1.93 10.58 5.14
CA ASN A 338 -1.27 11.58 4.32
C ASN A 338 -0.29 11.03 3.27
N MET A 339 0.01 9.72 3.29
CA MET A 339 0.83 9.06 2.27
C MET A 339 0.16 9.05 0.90
N ILE A 340 -1.16 8.83 0.87
CA ILE A 340 -1.98 8.99 -0.32
C ILE A 340 -3.03 10.06 0.01
N PRO A 341 -2.77 11.34 -0.30
CA PRO A 341 -3.65 12.43 0.06
C PRO A 341 -4.98 12.34 -0.68
N THR A 342 -6.04 12.85 -0.04
CA THR A 342 -7.40 12.92 -0.58
C THR A 342 -7.45 13.49 -1.99
N ASN A 343 -6.69 14.55 -2.28
CA ASN A 343 -6.66 15.20 -3.60
C ASN A 343 -6.16 14.26 -4.71
N ALA A 344 -5.17 13.40 -4.42
CA ALA A 344 -4.65 12.45 -5.40
C ALA A 344 -5.67 11.35 -5.69
N MET A 345 -6.38 10.85 -4.67
CA MET A 345 -7.43 9.84 -4.83
C MET A 345 -8.64 10.40 -5.58
N LEU A 346 -9.06 11.64 -5.29
CA LEU A 346 -10.17 12.30 -5.98
C LEU A 346 -9.88 12.51 -7.47
N ALA A 347 -8.63 12.80 -7.84
CA ALA A 347 -8.24 12.89 -9.24
C ALA A 347 -8.15 11.50 -9.90
N PHE A 348 -7.61 10.49 -9.19
CA PHE A 348 -7.36 9.15 -9.73
C PHE A 348 -8.64 8.36 -9.96
N LEU A 349 -9.55 8.37 -8.99
CA LEU A 349 -10.75 7.54 -8.95
C LEU A 349 -11.62 7.67 -10.22
N PRO A 350 -12.06 8.86 -10.67
CA PRO A 350 -12.93 8.96 -11.84
C PRO A 350 -12.22 8.53 -13.13
N LEU A 351 -10.95 8.89 -13.29
CA LEU A 351 -10.15 8.51 -14.46
C LEU A 351 -9.96 6.99 -14.54
N TYR A 352 -9.57 6.37 -13.42
CA TYR A 352 -9.37 4.93 -13.35
C TYR A 352 -10.69 4.16 -13.48
N PHE A 353 -11.79 4.68 -12.93
CA PHE A 353 -13.14 4.10 -13.08
C PHE A 353 -13.56 4.04 -14.56
N ILE A 354 -13.41 5.15 -15.29
CA ILE A 354 -13.74 5.21 -16.72
C ILE A 354 -12.80 4.30 -17.50
N LEU A 355 -11.50 4.33 -17.20
CA LEU A 355 -10.52 3.48 -17.87
C LEU A 355 -10.85 1.99 -17.68
N ALA A 356 -11.17 1.56 -16.45
CA ALA A 356 -11.59 0.19 -16.15
C ALA A 356 -12.90 -0.19 -16.85
N ALA A 357 -13.86 0.73 -16.98
CA ALA A 357 -15.11 0.49 -17.69
C ALA A 357 -14.90 0.36 -19.21
N ILE A 358 -13.99 1.16 -19.77
CA ILE A 358 -13.61 1.06 -21.18
C ILE A 358 -12.90 -0.27 -21.42
N THR A 359 -12.00 -0.72 -20.54
CA THR A 359 -11.28 -1.98 -20.72
C THR A 359 -12.16 -3.23 -20.51
N SER A 360 -13.23 -3.16 -19.70
CA SER A 360 -14.04 -4.31 -19.24
C SER A 360 -14.92 -5.03 -20.28
N GLY A 361 -14.69 -4.80 -21.57
CA GLY A 361 -15.32 -5.53 -22.67
C GLY A 361 -14.50 -5.49 -23.97
N ALA A 362 -13.23 -5.09 -23.86
CA ALA A 362 -12.28 -5.14 -24.95
C ALA A 362 -12.05 -6.60 -25.37
N ALA A 363 -11.66 -6.82 -26.63
CA ALA A 363 -11.42 -8.17 -27.16
C ALA A 363 -10.06 -8.75 -26.70
N VAL A 364 -9.83 -8.72 -25.40
CA VAL A 364 -8.61 -9.20 -24.73
C VAL A 364 -9.04 -10.07 -23.55
N PRO A 365 -8.39 -11.22 -23.29
CA PRO A 365 -8.67 -11.99 -22.10
C PRO A 365 -8.21 -11.22 -20.85
N SER A 366 -9.17 -10.74 -20.06
CA SER A 366 -8.91 -9.97 -18.84
C SER A 366 -9.92 -10.28 -17.74
N GLY A 367 -9.52 -10.02 -16.50
CA GLY A 367 -10.35 -10.03 -15.30
C GLY A 367 -10.49 -8.63 -14.71
N LEU A 368 -11.56 -8.44 -13.92
CA LEU A 368 -11.91 -7.14 -13.32
C LEU A 368 -11.69 -7.10 -11.80
N VAL A 369 -11.25 -8.20 -11.20
CA VAL A 369 -11.10 -8.31 -9.73
C VAL A 369 -10.16 -7.23 -9.19
N VAL A 370 -8.95 -7.11 -9.74
CA VAL A 370 -7.96 -6.10 -9.29
C VAL A 370 -8.44 -4.66 -9.55
N PRO A 371 -8.93 -4.30 -10.76
CA PRO A 371 -9.51 -2.97 -10.98
C PRO A 371 -10.62 -2.61 -10.00
N MET A 372 -11.53 -3.54 -9.69
CA MET A 372 -12.60 -3.31 -8.71
C MET A 372 -12.05 -3.13 -7.29
N MET A 373 -11.03 -3.88 -6.90
CA MET A 373 -10.35 -3.69 -5.60
C MET A 373 -9.68 -2.33 -5.49
N ILE A 374 -9.08 -1.81 -6.58
CA ILE A 374 -8.47 -0.47 -6.60
C ILE A 374 -9.55 0.60 -6.44
N ILE A 375 -10.65 0.52 -7.22
CA ILE A 375 -11.77 1.48 -7.13
C ILE A 375 -12.36 1.46 -5.71
N GLY A 376 -12.67 0.29 -5.17
CA GLY A 376 -13.20 0.14 -3.81
C GLY A 376 -12.23 0.58 -2.72
N GLY A 377 -10.92 0.29 -2.88
CA GLY A 377 -9.87 0.73 -1.96
C GLY A 377 -9.70 2.25 -1.95
N CYS A 378 -9.77 2.90 -3.12
CA CYS A 378 -9.76 4.36 -3.23
C CYS A 378 -10.98 4.98 -2.53
N VAL A 379 -12.18 4.47 -2.78
CA VAL A 379 -13.42 4.96 -2.13
C VAL A 379 -13.34 4.75 -0.61
N GLY A 380 -12.95 3.56 -0.16
CA GLY A 380 -12.81 3.24 1.25
C GLY A 380 -11.81 4.15 1.96
N ARG A 381 -10.64 4.39 1.35
CA ARG A 381 -9.63 5.30 1.92
C ARG A 381 -10.06 6.76 1.88
N LEU A 382 -10.78 7.19 0.84
CA LEU A 382 -11.34 8.54 0.75
C LEU A 382 -12.36 8.79 1.87
N VAL A 383 -13.30 7.86 2.06
CA VAL A 383 -14.28 7.92 3.15
C VAL A 383 -13.58 7.87 4.51
N GLY A 384 -12.59 6.99 4.67
CA GLY A 384 -11.78 6.91 5.90
C GLY A 384 -11.10 8.24 6.25
N ASN A 385 -10.41 8.85 5.28
CA ASN A 385 -9.76 10.15 5.47
C ASN A 385 -10.78 11.26 5.80
N LEU A 386 -11.96 11.25 5.16
CA LEU A 386 -13.02 12.21 5.46
C LEU A 386 -13.58 12.04 6.87
N LEU A 387 -13.81 10.79 7.30
CA LEU A 387 -14.27 10.48 8.65
C LEU A 387 -13.23 10.91 9.70
N THR A 388 -11.94 10.68 9.46
CA THR A 388 -10.87 11.16 10.35
C THR A 388 -10.87 12.69 10.46
N GLN A 389 -11.12 13.41 9.35
CA GLN A 389 -11.21 14.86 9.38
C GLN A 389 -12.46 15.38 10.11
N MET A 390 -13.62 14.71 9.94
CA MET A 390 -14.88 15.10 10.56
C MET A 390 -14.94 14.80 12.06
N PHE A 391 -14.35 13.68 12.49
CA PHE A 391 -14.40 13.20 13.87
C PHE A 391 -13.08 13.39 14.61
N ARG A 392 -12.29 14.39 14.20
CA ARG A 392 -10.96 14.68 14.75
C ARG A 392 -10.98 14.84 16.28
N ASP A 393 -12.08 15.32 16.84
CA ASP A 393 -12.27 15.60 18.28
C ASP A 393 -12.95 14.45 19.06
N ALA A 394 -13.55 13.47 18.37
CA ALA A 394 -14.27 12.36 19.01
C ALA A 394 -13.35 11.19 19.40
N TRP A 395 -12.19 11.09 18.75
CA TRP A 395 -11.17 10.12 19.08
C TRP A 395 -10.07 10.85 19.84
N THR A 396 -10.13 10.79 21.17
CA THR A 396 -8.93 10.99 21.99
C THR A 396 -7.98 9.85 21.66
N CYS A 397 -7.16 10.01 20.63
CA CYS A 397 -6.02 9.13 20.44
C CYS A 397 -5.21 9.18 21.75
N PRO A 398 -4.98 8.04 22.41
CA PRO A 398 -4.03 8.01 23.50
C PRO A 398 -2.67 8.31 22.86
N ALA A 399 -2.19 9.53 23.08
CA ALA A 399 -0.98 10.12 22.56
C ALA A 399 -1.11 10.76 21.13
N GLY A 400 -0.83 12.06 21.03
CA GLY A 400 -0.04 12.52 19.89
C GLY A 400 1.28 11.74 19.89
N TRP A 401 1.95 11.62 18.75
CA TRP A 401 3.27 10.98 18.63
C TRP A 401 4.12 11.18 19.90
N THR A 402 4.25 10.14 20.74
CA THR A 402 4.82 10.17 22.10
C THR A 402 4.20 11.16 23.12
N PRO A 403 4.08 10.78 24.41
CA PRO A 403 3.84 11.74 25.50
C PRO A 403 4.84 12.91 25.48
N GLU A 404 6.07 12.69 25.01
CA GLU A 404 7.14 13.69 24.89
C GLU A 404 6.79 14.85 23.93
N TYR A 405 6.14 14.60 22.80
CA TYR A 405 5.79 15.65 21.84
C TYR A 405 4.64 16.54 22.32
N SER A 406 3.73 15.99 23.15
CA SER A 406 2.68 16.78 23.79
C SER A 406 3.24 17.76 24.83
N LEU A 407 4.34 17.39 25.51
CA LEU A 407 5.08 18.27 26.42
C LEU A 407 5.81 19.37 25.65
N LEU A 408 6.44 19.03 24.53
CA LEU A 408 7.13 19.98 23.65
C LEU A 408 6.18 21.00 23.01
N LEU A 409 5.04 20.54 22.48
CA LEU A 409 4.01 21.43 21.95
C LEU A 409 3.42 22.34 23.04
N ARG A 410 3.20 21.84 24.26
CA ARG A 410 2.75 22.65 25.41
C ARG A 410 3.77 23.71 25.81
N CYS A 411 5.06 23.40 25.75
CA CYS A 411 6.13 24.37 26.01
C CYS A 411 6.26 25.44 24.90
N ILE A 412 5.96 25.09 23.65
CA ILE A 412 6.02 26.02 22.51
C ILE A 412 4.78 26.93 22.45
N SER A 413 3.60 26.42 22.83
CA SER A 413 2.35 27.17 22.73
C SER A 413 2.09 28.15 23.89
N GLY A 414 2.85 28.10 24.98
CA GLY A 414 2.73 29.05 26.10
C GLY A 414 1.34 29.05 26.77
N ILE A 415 0.58 27.95 26.69
CA ILE A 415 -0.72 27.82 27.33
C ILE A 415 -0.49 27.07 28.64
N ASP A 416 -0.34 27.84 29.71
CA ASP A 416 -0.30 27.30 31.07
C ASP A 416 -1.60 26.56 31.38
N ALA A 417 -1.45 25.36 31.92
CA ALA A 417 -2.52 24.59 32.51
C ALA A 417 -3.03 25.32 33.77
N VAL A 418 -4.09 26.11 33.63
CA VAL A 418 -4.98 26.45 34.73
C VAL A 418 -6.24 25.58 34.61
N GLY A 419 -6.34 24.59 35.50
CA GLY A 419 -7.61 23.99 35.91
C GLY A 419 -7.93 22.62 35.31
N MET A 420 -7.48 21.56 35.98
CA MET A 420 -8.34 20.55 36.60
C MET A 420 -7.57 19.83 37.71
#